data_AF-V4J1D1-F1
#
_entry.id   AF-V4J1D1-F1
#
_cell.length_a   1.000
_cell.length_b   1.000
_cell.length_c   1.000
_cell.angle_alpha   90.00
_cell.angle_beta   90.00
_cell.angle_gamma   90.00
#
_symmetry.space_group_name_H-M   'P 1'
#
loop_
_entity.id
_entity.type
_entity.pdbx_description
1 polymer ?
#
loop_
_entity_poly.entity_id
_entity_poly.type
_entity_poly.pdbx_seq_one_letter_code
_entity_poly.pdbx_strand_id
1 'polypeptide(L)'
;MLLCKTCHKLIDSDPGRYPPEALNGIKQQHEEGGIVEITPQLAKDAQLLLDKFEKKPSASARARGSSVALAIGGDVNAPINVNNKTEKKAVVSKYPKNAIGSDANMAGYVEYLFELGLDYWKGVPNMPPGRLGKKIKTKFRLKKRTRLHIPVERFQELVDFIIAEILMPSPVGKRHLREGTKVCRSFSEWRYGPM
;
A
#
# COMPACT_ATOMS: atom_id res chain seq x y z
N MET A 1 1.89 -21.28 64.13
CA MET A 1 3.34 -21.49 63.95
C MET A 1 3.51 -22.46 62.80
N LEU A 2 4.15 -22.03 61.71
CA LEU A 2 4.45 -22.93 60.59
C LEU A 2 5.83 -23.54 60.86
N LEU A 3 5.87 -24.83 61.18
CA LEU A 3 7.11 -25.56 61.45
C LEU A 3 7.46 -26.41 60.24
N CYS A 4 8.74 -26.49 59.90
CA CYS A 4 9.20 -27.45 58.91
C CYS A 4 9.09 -28.88 59.46
N LYS A 5 9.07 -29.87 58.56
CA LYS A 5 8.88 -31.29 58.89
C LYS A 5 9.84 -31.80 59.98
N THR A 6 11.06 -31.29 59.99
CA THR A 6 12.12 -31.66 60.95
C THR A 6 11.83 -31.10 62.35
N CYS A 7 11.41 -29.84 62.45
CA CYS A 7 11.07 -29.22 63.73
C CYS A 7 9.81 -29.83 64.34
N HIS A 8 8.82 -30.18 63.51
CA HIS A 8 7.63 -30.88 63.97
C HIS A 8 7.99 -32.23 64.63
N LYS A 9 8.84 -33.02 63.96
CA LYS A 9 9.30 -34.30 64.49
C LYS A 9 10.10 -34.14 65.79
N LEU A 10 10.90 -33.10 65.93
CA LEU A 10 11.69 -32.82 67.14
C LEU A 10 10.80 -32.53 68.35
N ILE A 11 9.75 -31.73 68.16
CA ILE A 11 8.79 -31.38 69.21
C ILE A 11 7.98 -32.61 69.63
N ASP A 12 7.51 -33.40 68.66
CA ASP A 12 6.76 -34.62 68.93
C ASP A 12 7.60 -35.70 69.65
N SER A 13 8.93 -35.70 69.45
CA SER A 13 9.82 -36.70 70.03
C SER A 13 10.16 -36.44 71.50
N ASP A 14 10.03 -35.21 71.99
CA ASP A 14 10.37 -34.84 73.37
C ASP A 14 9.39 -33.80 73.95
N PRO A 15 8.16 -34.23 74.30
CA PRO A 15 7.10 -33.33 74.76
C PRO A 15 7.38 -32.71 76.13
N GLY A 16 8.29 -33.29 76.94
CA GLY A 16 8.69 -32.72 78.23
C GLY A 16 9.59 -31.50 78.09
N ARG A 17 10.39 -31.44 77.02
CA ARG A 17 11.30 -30.33 76.72
C ARG A 17 10.62 -29.19 75.98
N TYR A 18 9.55 -29.47 75.22
CA TYR A 18 8.78 -28.49 74.46
C TYR A 18 7.31 -28.43 74.91
N PRO A 19 7.04 -28.04 76.17
CA PRO A 19 5.67 -27.84 76.62
C PRO A 19 5.00 -26.68 75.85
N PRO A 20 3.66 -26.59 75.85
CA PRO A 20 2.91 -25.56 75.12
C PRO A 20 3.37 -24.13 75.46
N GLU A 21 3.76 -23.89 76.71
CA GLU A 21 4.25 -22.59 77.18
C GLU A 21 5.59 -22.20 76.53
N ALA A 22 6.51 -23.17 76.38
CA ALA A 22 7.77 -22.94 75.69
C ALA A 22 7.56 -22.67 74.19
N LEU A 23 6.62 -23.37 73.55
CA LEU A 23 6.26 -23.14 72.15
C LEU A 23 5.64 -21.75 71.91
N ASN A 24 4.81 -21.28 72.85
CA ASN A 24 4.26 -19.92 72.81
C ASN A 24 5.37 -18.86 72.95
N GLY A 25 6.35 -19.08 73.85
CA GLY A 25 7.50 -18.20 73.98
C GLY A 25 8.35 -18.13 72.70
N ILE A 26 8.62 -19.27 72.07
CA ILE A 26 9.36 -19.31 70.79
C ILE A 26 8.58 -18.61 69.67
N LYS A 27 7.26 -18.79 69.63
CA LYS A 27 6.39 -18.09 68.66
C LYS A 27 6.46 -16.58 68.85
N GLN A 28 6.36 -16.11 70.09
CA GLN A 28 6.38 -14.68 70.42
C GLN A 28 7.73 -14.04 70.06
N GLN A 29 8.86 -14.70 70.37
CA GLN A 29 10.19 -14.22 69.98
C GLN A 29 10.36 -14.12 68.45
N HIS A 30 9.77 -15.06 67.71
CA HIS A 30 9.79 -15.03 66.25
C HIS A 30 8.90 -13.92 65.66
N GLU A 31 7.77 -13.61 66.31
CA GLU A 31 6.88 -12.52 65.91
C GLU A 31 7.49 -11.15 66.24
N GLU A 32 8.18 -11.01 67.37
CA GLU A 32 8.88 -9.78 67.77
C GLU A 32 10.12 -9.48 66.88
N GLY A 33 10.79 -10.52 66.36
CA GLY A 33 11.91 -10.38 65.43
C GLY A 33 11.53 -10.33 63.93
N GLY A 34 10.25 -10.51 63.62
CA GLY A 34 9.74 -10.52 62.25
C GLY A 34 9.68 -9.12 61.64
N ILE A 35 10.08 -8.99 60.38
CA ILE A 35 9.95 -7.73 59.63
C ILE A 35 8.46 -7.54 59.32
N VAL A 36 7.84 -6.60 60.05
CA VAL A 36 6.59 -5.86 59.76
C VAL A 36 5.52 -6.66 59.03
N GLU A 37 4.46 -7.07 59.73
CA GLU A 37 3.25 -7.59 59.09
C GLU A 37 2.81 -6.63 57.97
N ILE A 38 2.53 -7.16 56.77
CA ILE A 38 2.04 -6.37 55.64
C ILE A 38 0.75 -5.70 56.09
N THR A 39 0.85 -4.42 56.46
CA THR A 39 -0.32 -3.68 56.87
C THR A 39 -1.27 -3.57 55.67
N PRO A 40 -2.59 -3.50 55.90
CA PRO A 40 -3.56 -3.36 54.82
C PRO A 40 -3.28 -2.15 53.91
N GLN A 41 -2.58 -1.13 54.44
CA GLN A 41 -2.13 0.04 53.68
C GLN A 41 -0.98 -0.31 52.73
N LEU A 42 0.04 -1.02 53.22
CA LEU A 42 1.17 -1.46 52.39
C LEU A 42 0.72 -2.40 51.26
N ALA A 43 -0.28 -3.26 51.52
CA ALA A 43 -0.88 -4.11 50.51
C ALA A 43 -1.60 -3.31 49.41
N LYS A 44 -2.33 -2.25 49.78
CA LYS A 44 -2.99 -1.34 48.83
C LYS A 44 -1.97 -0.55 47.99
N ASP A 45 -0.90 -0.07 48.61
CA ASP A 45 0.14 0.67 47.91
C ASP A 45 0.90 -0.22 46.92
N ALA A 46 1.20 -1.46 47.32
CA ALA A 46 1.79 -2.46 46.43
C ALA A 46 0.87 -2.79 45.24
N GLN A 47 -0.44 -2.93 45.48
CA GLN A 47 -1.43 -3.14 44.41
C GLN A 47 -1.50 -1.96 43.43
N LEU A 48 -1.49 -0.73 43.93
CA LEU A 48 -1.49 0.48 43.09
C LEU A 48 -0.23 0.59 42.23
N LEU A 49 0.93 0.16 42.75
CA LEU A 49 2.16 0.11 41.97
C LEU A 49 2.08 -0.97 40.89
N LEU A 50 1.60 -2.17 41.23
CA LEU A 50 1.42 -3.26 40.26
C LEU A 50 0.51 -2.86 39.10
N ASP A 51 -0.65 -2.24 39.41
CA ASP A 51 -1.61 -1.76 38.41
C ASP A 51 -1.02 -0.72 37.45
N LYS A 52 -0.10 0.13 37.94
CA LYS A 52 0.61 1.12 37.11
C LYS A 52 1.64 0.49 36.18
N PHE A 53 2.25 -0.63 36.58
CA PHE A 53 3.29 -1.29 35.79
C PHE A 53 2.74 -2.33 34.81
N GLU A 54 1.62 -3.00 35.13
CA GLU A 54 0.97 -3.95 34.21
C GLU A 54 0.30 -3.26 33.02
N LYS A 55 -0.17 -2.02 33.18
CA LYS A 55 -0.87 -1.26 32.13
C LYS A 55 0.08 -0.37 31.31
N LYS A 56 1.16 -0.92 30.75
CA LYS A 56 1.90 -0.22 29.69
C LYS A 56 1.23 -0.50 28.34
N PRO A 57 0.56 0.48 27.70
CA PRO A 57 0.05 0.29 26.34
C PRO A 57 1.24 0.14 25.39
N SER A 58 1.45 -1.05 24.84
CA SER A 58 2.41 -1.25 23.77
C SER A 58 1.86 -0.64 22.48
N ALA A 59 2.34 0.54 22.11
CA ALA A 59 2.03 1.12 20.81
C ALA A 59 2.81 0.33 19.74
N SER A 60 2.11 -0.32 18.82
CA SER A 60 2.72 -1.00 17.68
C SER A 60 1.96 -0.68 16.40
N ALA A 61 2.70 -0.49 15.30
CA ALA A 61 2.12 -0.23 13.99
C ALA A 61 2.81 -1.13 12.97
N ARG A 62 2.03 -1.72 12.06
CA ARG A 62 2.53 -2.55 10.96
C ARG A 62 1.99 -2.00 9.65
N ALA A 63 2.87 -1.78 8.70
CA ALA A 63 2.52 -1.46 7.31
C ALA A 63 2.66 -2.71 6.42
N ARG A 64 1.86 -2.77 5.35
CA ARG A 64 2.03 -3.72 4.23
C ARG A 64 2.03 -2.95 2.92
N GLY A 65 2.87 -3.36 1.97
CA GLY A 65 2.98 -2.70 0.67
C GLY A 65 3.65 -1.33 0.76
N SER A 66 3.13 -0.33 0.04
CA SER A 66 3.64 1.05 0.02
C SER A 66 2.84 1.96 0.98
N SER A 67 2.76 1.59 2.26
CA SER A 67 2.04 2.36 3.28
C SER A 67 2.98 2.80 4.41
N VAL A 68 2.65 3.91 5.06
CA VAL A 68 3.35 4.41 6.26
C VAL A 68 2.53 4.04 7.47
N ALA A 69 3.14 3.38 8.44
CA ALA A 69 2.51 3.04 9.72
C ALA A 69 3.29 3.74 10.83
N LEU A 70 2.58 4.52 11.64
CA LEU A 70 3.13 5.22 12.81
C LEU A 70 2.46 4.69 14.07
N ALA A 71 3.26 4.26 15.05
CA ALA A 71 2.80 3.99 16.41
C ALA A 71 3.44 5.01 17.34
N ILE A 72 2.61 5.69 18.11
CA ILE A 72 3.02 6.68 19.10
C ILE A 72 2.50 6.18 20.45
N GLY A 73 3.39 5.93 21.39
CA GLY A 73 3.05 5.51 22.75
C GLY A 73 3.35 6.62 23.75
N GLY A 74 2.48 6.79 24.75
CA GLY A 74 2.59 7.82 25.79
C GLY A 74 1.97 9.16 25.40
N ASP A 75 2.21 10.18 26.23
CA ASP A 75 1.68 11.53 26.04
C ASP A 75 2.60 12.34 25.10
N VAL A 76 2.06 12.77 23.95
CA VAL A 76 2.77 13.61 22.99
C VAL A 76 2.12 14.98 22.91
N ASN A 77 2.88 16.00 23.35
CA ASN A 77 2.42 17.40 23.38
C ASN A 77 2.92 18.24 22.17
N ALA A 78 3.32 17.58 21.07
CA ALA A 78 3.89 18.24 19.89
C ALA A 78 3.27 17.75 18.57
N PRO A 79 3.19 18.60 17.52
CA PRO A 79 2.65 18.20 16.23
C PRO A 79 3.59 17.23 15.48
N ILE A 80 3.05 16.10 15.02
CA ILE A 80 3.78 15.10 14.24
C ILE A 80 3.48 15.31 12.75
N ASN A 81 4.49 15.68 11.97
CA ASN A 81 4.36 15.90 10.53
C ASN A 81 5.06 14.77 9.75
N VAL A 82 4.29 14.00 8.97
CA VAL A 82 4.79 12.89 8.16
C VAL A 82 4.79 13.30 6.69
N ASN A 83 5.95 13.68 6.17
CA ASN A 83 6.09 14.11 4.78
C ASN A 83 6.64 12.96 3.93
N ASN A 84 5.74 12.14 3.37
CA ASN A 84 6.14 10.98 2.58
C ASN A 84 6.30 11.34 1.11
N LYS A 85 7.53 11.62 0.67
CA LYS A 85 7.85 11.75 -0.76
C LYS A 85 7.87 10.35 -1.38
N THR A 86 6.74 9.93 -1.94
CA THR A 86 6.68 8.70 -2.73
C THR A 86 7.56 8.84 -3.96
N GLU A 87 8.74 8.21 -3.94
CA GLU A 87 9.49 7.94 -5.17
C GLU A 87 8.60 7.06 -6.06
N LYS A 88 8.08 7.66 -7.14
CA LYS A 88 7.29 6.92 -8.12
C LYS A 88 8.19 5.85 -8.72
N LYS A 89 7.98 4.59 -8.33
CA LYS A 89 8.64 3.45 -8.98
C LYS A 89 8.54 3.63 -10.49
N ALA A 90 9.68 3.50 -11.18
CA ALA A 90 9.72 3.54 -12.64
C ALA A 90 8.68 2.57 -13.18
N VAL A 91 7.67 3.10 -13.86
CA VAL A 91 6.56 2.30 -14.40
C VAL A 91 7.16 1.39 -15.44
N VAL A 92 7.31 0.10 -15.12
CA VAL A 92 7.70 -0.92 -16.09
C VAL A 92 6.66 -0.88 -17.19
N SER A 93 7.08 -0.51 -18.41
CA SER A 93 6.17 -0.40 -19.55
C SER A 93 5.44 -1.73 -19.74
N LYS A 94 4.11 -1.64 -19.83
CA LYS A 94 3.23 -2.80 -20.09
C LYS A 94 3.52 -3.48 -21.43
N TYR A 95 4.24 -2.78 -22.31
CA TYR A 95 4.47 -3.21 -23.69
C TYR A 95 5.87 -3.80 -23.87
N PRO A 96 6.04 -4.80 -24.76
CA PRO A 96 7.36 -5.31 -25.13
C PRO A 96 8.28 -4.18 -25.63
N LYS A 97 9.59 -4.29 -25.39
CA LYS A 97 10.57 -3.26 -25.77
C LYS A 97 10.51 -2.85 -27.25
N ASN A 98 10.13 -3.76 -28.14
CA ASN A 98 10.10 -3.53 -29.58
C ASN A 98 8.69 -3.15 -30.10
N ALA A 99 7.73 -2.89 -29.20
CA ALA A 99 6.38 -2.49 -29.57
C ALA A 99 6.22 -0.97 -29.53
N ILE A 100 5.34 -0.40 -30.35
CA ILE A 100 5.06 1.05 -30.39
C ILE A 100 4.74 1.61 -29.00
N GLY A 101 4.05 0.84 -28.16
CA GLY A 101 3.72 1.22 -26.79
C GLY A 101 4.91 1.38 -25.84
N SER A 102 6.11 0.93 -26.20
CA SER A 102 7.32 1.17 -25.39
C SER A 102 7.94 2.55 -25.65
N ASP A 103 7.71 3.16 -26.81
CA ASP A 103 8.13 4.53 -27.13
C ASP A 103 6.98 5.50 -26.88
N ALA A 104 7.15 6.36 -25.87
CA ALA A 104 6.15 7.34 -25.47
C ALA A 104 5.71 8.26 -26.62
N ASN A 105 6.61 8.58 -27.55
CA ASN A 105 6.32 9.51 -28.64
C ASN A 105 5.51 8.84 -29.74
N MET A 106 5.90 7.62 -30.13
CA MET A 106 5.16 6.87 -31.14
C MET A 106 3.78 6.46 -30.62
N ALA A 107 3.71 6.01 -29.36
CA ALA A 107 2.44 5.71 -28.71
C ALA A 107 1.52 6.94 -28.65
N GLY A 108 2.07 8.09 -28.21
CA GLY A 108 1.31 9.34 -28.11
C GLY A 108 0.80 9.83 -29.46
N TYR A 109 1.61 9.74 -30.53
CA TYR A 109 1.15 10.13 -31.86
C TYR A 109 0.03 9.22 -32.40
N VAL A 110 0.13 7.91 -32.17
CA VAL A 110 -0.93 6.96 -32.56
C VAL A 110 -2.22 7.22 -31.78
N GLU A 111 -2.11 7.59 -30.50
CA GLU A 111 -3.27 8.00 -29.70
C GLU A 111 -3.89 9.29 -30.21
N TYR A 112 -3.08 10.31 -30.50
CA TYR A 112 -3.53 11.56 -31.13
C TYR A 112 -4.31 11.30 -32.43
N LEU A 113 -3.76 10.50 -33.36
CA LEU A 113 -4.44 10.19 -34.61
C LEU A 113 -5.74 9.42 -34.39
N PHE A 114 -5.76 8.51 -33.41
CA PHE A 114 -6.96 7.75 -33.11
C PHE A 114 -8.06 8.62 -32.47
N GLU A 115 -7.70 9.51 -31.54
CA GLU A 115 -8.62 10.49 -30.94
C GLU A 115 -9.18 11.44 -32.00
N LEU A 116 -8.33 11.96 -32.88
CA LEU A 116 -8.78 12.76 -34.02
C LEU A 116 -9.77 11.99 -34.90
N GLY A 117 -9.52 10.70 -35.11
CA GLY A 117 -10.46 9.81 -35.78
C GLY A 117 -11.79 9.68 -35.05
N LEU A 118 -11.80 9.55 -33.73
CA LEU A 118 -13.04 9.52 -32.95
C LEU A 118 -13.84 10.82 -33.12
N ASP A 119 -13.16 11.95 -33.09
CA ASP A 119 -13.78 13.27 -33.28
C ASP A 119 -14.33 13.45 -34.70
N TYR A 120 -13.61 12.99 -35.73
CA TYR A 120 -14.02 13.11 -37.12
C TYR A 120 -15.24 12.26 -37.47
N TRP A 121 -15.43 11.16 -36.75
CA TRP A 121 -16.59 10.26 -36.88
C TRP A 121 -17.68 10.54 -35.85
N LYS A 122 -17.51 11.58 -35.01
CA LYS A 122 -18.49 11.95 -33.99
C LYS A 122 -19.83 12.32 -34.65
N GLY A 123 -20.90 11.69 -34.19
CA GLY A 123 -22.25 11.89 -34.73
C GLY A 123 -22.58 11.03 -35.97
N VAL A 124 -21.67 10.17 -36.45
CA VAL A 124 -21.98 9.22 -37.53
C VAL A 124 -22.53 7.91 -36.92
N PRO A 125 -23.82 7.57 -37.11
CA PRO A 125 -24.45 6.45 -36.42
C PRO A 125 -23.85 5.08 -36.79
N ASN A 126 -23.30 4.94 -37.99
CA ASN A 126 -22.72 3.69 -38.48
C ASN A 126 -21.23 3.48 -38.14
N MET A 127 -20.58 4.40 -37.41
CA MET A 127 -19.15 4.29 -37.11
C MET A 127 -18.84 4.61 -35.64
N PRO A 128 -19.29 3.74 -34.70
CA PRO A 128 -18.94 3.90 -33.29
C PRO A 128 -17.43 3.66 -33.06
N PRO A 129 -16.85 4.18 -31.95
CA PRO A 129 -15.44 4.03 -31.60
C PRO A 129 -14.94 2.57 -31.64
N GLY A 130 -15.79 1.62 -31.21
CA GLY A 130 -15.47 0.20 -31.24
C GLY A 130 -15.26 -0.37 -32.65
N ARG A 131 -15.98 0.15 -33.65
CA ARG A 131 -15.85 -0.27 -35.06
C ARG A 131 -14.56 0.26 -35.68
N LEU A 132 -14.17 1.49 -35.33
CA LEU A 132 -12.86 2.06 -35.68
C LEU A 132 -11.71 1.24 -35.10
N GLY A 133 -11.77 0.92 -33.81
CA GLY A 133 -10.79 0.04 -33.16
C GLY A 133 -10.75 -1.36 -33.80
N LYS A 134 -11.90 -1.89 -34.21
CA LYS A 134 -12.00 -3.20 -34.89
C LYS A 134 -11.29 -3.18 -36.25
N LYS A 135 -11.40 -2.12 -37.05
CA LYS A 135 -10.67 -1.99 -38.34
C LYS A 135 -9.16 -2.16 -38.15
N ILE A 136 -8.58 -1.46 -37.17
CA ILE A 136 -7.14 -1.57 -36.85
C ILE A 136 -6.81 -3.01 -36.42
N LYS A 137 -7.62 -3.59 -35.52
CA LYS A 137 -7.39 -4.97 -35.06
C LYS A 137 -7.43 -5.99 -36.20
N THR A 138 -8.34 -5.84 -37.14
CA THR A 138 -8.45 -6.73 -38.31
C THR A 138 -7.24 -6.59 -39.23
N LYS A 139 -6.81 -5.37 -39.58
CA LYS A 139 -5.67 -5.13 -40.47
C LYS A 139 -4.36 -5.67 -39.89
N PHE A 140 -4.10 -5.41 -38.62
CA PHE A 140 -2.86 -5.81 -37.94
C PHE A 140 -2.94 -7.17 -37.25
N ARG A 141 -4.03 -7.92 -37.45
CA ARG A 141 -4.28 -9.25 -36.85
C ARG A 141 -4.10 -9.26 -35.32
N LEU A 142 -4.55 -8.19 -34.67
CA LEU A 142 -4.50 -8.03 -33.22
C LEU A 142 -5.71 -8.73 -32.60
N LYS A 143 -5.47 -9.87 -31.94
CA LYS A 143 -6.50 -10.64 -31.21
C LYS A 143 -7.02 -9.85 -29.99
N LYS A 144 -6.55 -10.19 -28.79
CA LYS A 144 -6.85 -9.49 -27.53
C LYS A 144 -5.94 -8.27 -27.29
N ARG A 145 -4.90 -8.10 -28.11
CA ARG A 145 -3.87 -7.05 -27.95
C ARG A 145 -4.38 -5.68 -28.42
N THR A 146 -3.81 -4.61 -27.86
CA THR A 146 -4.07 -3.23 -28.27
C THR A 146 -3.23 -2.84 -29.49
N ARG A 147 -3.62 -1.77 -30.18
CA ARG A 147 -2.85 -1.18 -31.30
C ARG A 147 -1.39 -0.85 -30.94
N LEU A 148 -1.12 -0.56 -29.66
CA LEU A 148 0.22 -0.27 -29.15
C LEU A 148 1.12 -1.50 -29.01
N HIS A 149 0.59 -2.72 -29.20
CA HIS A 149 1.41 -3.94 -29.25
C HIS A 149 2.02 -4.21 -30.63
N ILE A 150 1.70 -3.38 -31.63
CA ILE A 150 2.31 -3.49 -32.97
C ILE A 150 3.82 -3.18 -32.86
N PRO A 151 4.70 -3.91 -33.56
CA PRO A 151 6.13 -3.62 -33.58
C PRO A 151 6.45 -2.22 -34.11
N VAL A 152 7.52 -1.61 -33.61
CA VAL A 152 7.98 -0.26 -34.01
C VAL A 152 8.23 -0.17 -35.53
N GLU A 153 8.74 -1.23 -36.14
CA GLU A 153 8.98 -1.31 -37.60
C GLU A 153 7.71 -1.05 -38.43
N ARG A 154 6.53 -1.37 -37.88
CA ARG A 154 5.24 -1.19 -38.55
C ARG A 154 4.52 0.10 -38.13
N PHE A 155 5.22 1.01 -37.46
CA PHE A 155 4.68 2.30 -37.03
C PHE A 155 4.17 3.11 -38.22
N GLN A 156 4.98 3.26 -39.27
CA GLN A 156 4.59 4.03 -40.45
C GLN A 156 3.36 3.41 -41.13
N GLU A 157 3.34 2.08 -41.28
CA GLU A 157 2.19 1.35 -41.83
C GLU A 157 0.90 1.59 -41.02
N LEU A 158 1.00 1.68 -39.69
CA LEU A 158 -0.13 1.99 -38.81
C LEU A 158 -0.62 3.43 -38.99
N VAL A 159 0.30 4.39 -39.06
CA VAL A 159 -0.01 5.80 -39.29
C VAL A 159 -0.72 5.97 -40.63
N ASP A 160 -0.14 5.43 -41.70
CA ASP A 160 -0.69 5.51 -43.06
C ASP A 160 -2.07 4.87 -43.12
N PHE A 161 -2.26 3.72 -42.46
CA PHE A 161 -3.56 3.07 -42.36
C PHE A 161 -4.59 3.94 -41.63
N ILE A 162 -4.24 4.55 -40.50
CA ILE A 162 -5.17 5.43 -39.77
C ILE A 162 -5.54 6.64 -40.64
N ILE A 163 -4.57 7.25 -41.31
CA ILE A 163 -4.84 8.40 -42.18
C ILE A 163 -5.75 7.99 -43.34
N ALA A 164 -5.42 6.91 -44.05
CA ALA A 164 -6.12 6.53 -45.27
C ALA A 164 -7.49 5.87 -45.06
N GLU A 165 -7.63 5.04 -44.02
CA GLU A 165 -8.83 4.19 -43.83
C GLU A 165 -9.75 4.68 -42.71
N ILE A 166 -9.26 5.62 -41.88
CA ILE A 166 -10.01 6.19 -40.76
C ILE A 166 -10.22 7.69 -40.97
N LEU A 167 -9.16 8.49 -41.14
CA LEU A 167 -9.29 9.95 -41.21
C LEU A 167 -9.85 10.43 -42.55
N MET A 168 -9.23 10.08 -43.67
CA MET A 168 -9.66 10.56 -45.01
C MET A 168 -11.11 10.19 -45.37
N PRO A 169 -11.62 8.99 -45.09
CA PRO A 169 -12.99 8.62 -45.46
C PRO A 169 -14.07 9.27 -44.59
N SER A 170 -13.69 9.87 -43.45
CA SER A 170 -14.62 10.54 -42.55
C SER A 170 -15.27 11.78 -43.18
N PRO A 171 -16.45 12.23 -42.70
CA PRO A 171 -17.07 13.45 -43.19
C PRO A 171 -16.16 14.68 -43.09
N VAL A 172 -15.43 14.80 -41.97
CA VAL A 172 -14.49 15.90 -41.71
C VAL A 172 -13.25 15.77 -42.59
N GLY A 173 -12.70 14.56 -42.76
CA GLY A 173 -11.57 14.31 -43.66
C GLY A 173 -11.89 14.64 -45.13
N LYS A 174 -13.09 14.27 -45.60
CA LYS A 174 -13.58 14.66 -46.94
C LYS A 174 -13.77 16.17 -47.08
N ARG A 175 -14.10 16.87 -45.99
CA ARG A 175 -14.17 18.33 -45.99
C ARG A 175 -12.78 18.95 -46.10
N HIS A 176 -11.82 18.49 -45.31
CA HIS A 176 -10.43 18.93 -45.40
C HIS A 176 -9.84 18.72 -46.80
N LEU A 177 -10.12 17.57 -47.43
CA LEU A 177 -9.70 17.29 -48.80
C LEU A 177 -10.30 18.27 -49.83
N ARG A 178 -11.58 18.65 -49.67
CA ARG A 178 -12.24 19.62 -50.54
C ARG A 178 -11.71 21.04 -50.34
N GLU A 179 -11.40 21.41 -49.10
CA GLU A 179 -10.88 22.73 -48.74
C GLU A 179 -9.36 22.86 -48.92
N GLY A 180 -8.67 21.77 -49.29
CA GLY A 180 -7.20 21.74 -49.43
C GLY A 180 -6.44 21.93 -48.12
N THR A 181 -7.10 21.71 -46.97
CA THR A 181 -6.51 21.90 -45.64
C THR A 181 -5.87 20.61 -45.12
N LYS A 182 -4.82 20.74 -44.29
CA LYS A 182 -4.12 19.58 -43.71
C LYS A 182 -5.08 18.77 -42.83
N VAL A 183 -5.19 17.46 -43.10
CA VAL A 183 -6.08 16.53 -42.37
C VAL A 183 -5.58 16.24 -40.95
N CYS A 184 -4.27 16.14 -40.77
CA CYS A 184 -3.66 15.89 -39.47
C CYS A 184 -2.24 16.45 -39.45
N ARG A 185 -1.69 16.65 -38.24
CA ARG A 185 -0.27 17.00 -38.07
C ARG A 185 0.61 15.81 -38.41
N SER A 186 1.78 16.06 -39.01
CA SER A 186 2.79 15.02 -39.19
C SER A 186 3.38 14.57 -37.84
N PHE A 187 4.08 13.44 -37.79
CA PHE A 187 4.74 12.98 -36.58
C PHE A 187 5.73 14.01 -36.03
N SER A 188 6.51 14.62 -36.92
CA SER A 188 7.48 15.67 -36.58
C SER A 188 6.80 16.93 -36.06
N GLU A 189 5.73 17.41 -36.73
CA GLU A 189 4.96 18.58 -36.28
C GLU A 189 4.27 18.34 -34.93
N TRP A 190 3.77 17.13 -34.69
CA TRP A 190 3.16 16.76 -33.41
C TRP A 190 4.21 16.71 -32.29
N ARG A 191 5.40 16.18 -32.58
CA ARG A 191 6.46 15.99 -31.60
C ARG A 191 7.21 17.28 -31.24
N TYR A 192 7.55 18.07 -32.25
CA TYR A 192 8.43 19.24 -32.08
C TYR A 192 7.68 20.57 -32.15
N GLY A 193 6.37 20.54 -32.44
CA GLY A 193 5.57 21.73 -32.68
C GLY A 193 5.56 22.15 -34.16
N PRO A 194 4.78 23.19 -34.50
CA PRO A 194 4.82 23.75 -35.85
C PRO A 194 6.22 24.28 -36.14
N MET A 195 6.85 23.74 -37.18
CA MET A 195 8.05 24.30 -37.80
C MET A 195 7.67 25.54 -38.61
#